data_AF-A0A7C9E8U3-F1
#
_entry.id   AF-A0A7C9E8U3-F1
#
_cell.length_a   1.000
_cell.length_b   1.000
_cell.length_c   1.000
_cell.angle_alpha   90.00
_cell.angle_beta   90.00
_cell.angle_gamma   90.00
#
_symmetry.space_group_name_H-M   'P 1'
#
loop_
_entity.id
_entity.type
_entity.pdbx_description
1 polymer ?
#
loop_
_entity_poly.entity_id
_entity_poly.type
_entity_poly.pdbx_seq_one_letter_code
_entity_poly.pdbx_strand_id
1 'polypeptide(L)'
;VVDTMSREWPTPVLTIGPTVPSLYLDNRIEYDKDYGLNLFYLENIARITHWLSTKSPRSVVYVSFGSMACLPNTQMEELAWGLKACGYDFLWVVRASEEDKLPSSFAEEVRE
;
A
#
# COMPACT_ATOMS: atom_id res chain seq x y z
N VAL A 1 -2.66 -22.80 9.64
CA VAL A 1 -3.56 -22.72 8.47
C VAL A 1 -3.37 -23.94 7.57
N VAL A 2 -2.19 -24.13 6.97
CA VAL A 2 -1.92 -25.26 6.06
C VAL A 2 -2.11 -26.60 6.77
N ASP A 3 -1.52 -26.78 7.96
CA ASP A 3 -1.71 -28.00 8.76
C ASP A 3 -3.18 -28.27 9.12
N THR A 4 -3.95 -27.20 9.29
CA THR A 4 -5.39 -27.28 9.54
C THR A 4 -6.12 -27.73 8.28
N MET A 5 -5.85 -27.11 7.14
CA MET A 5 -6.47 -27.42 5.85
C MET A 5 -6.14 -28.84 5.38
N SER A 6 -4.90 -29.30 5.59
CA SER A 6 -4.47 -30.67 5.23
C SER A 6 -5.17 -31.76 6.04
N ARG A 7 -5.73 -31.45 7.21
CA ARG A 7 -6.51 -32.41 8.01
C ARG A 7 -7.96 -32.50 7.55
N GLU A 8 -8.53 -31.38 7.12
CA GLU A 8 -9.93 -31.26 6.74
C GLU A 8 -10.18 -31.58 5.25
N TRP A 9 -9.16 -31.46 4.40
CA TRP A 9 -9.30 -31.61 2.95
C TRP A 9 -8.69 -32.93 2.45
N PRO A 10 -9.40 -33.71 1.61
CA PRO A 10 -8.92 -35.01 1.14
C PRO A 10 -7.81 -34.93 0.09
N THR A 11 -7.53 -33.73 -0.45
CA THR A 11 -6.48 -33.48 -1.44
C THR A 11 -5.24 -32.87 -0.79
N PRO A 12 -4.02 -33.30 -1.18
CA PRO A 12 -2.78 -32.69 -0.69
C PRO A 12 -2.73 -31.17 -0.92
N VAL A 13 -2.41 -30.42 0.14
CA VAL A 13 -2.22 -28.96 0.09
C VAL A 13 -0.71 -28.66 0.02
N LEU A 14 -0.28 -27.89 -0.97
CA LEU A 14 1.11 -27.50 -1.17
C LEU A 14 1.29 -25.99 -1.04
N THR A 15 2.19 -25.56 -0.16
CA THR A 15 2.56 -24.16 0.00
C THR A 15 3.65 -23.78 -0.99
N ILE A 16 3.34 -22.84 -1.88
CA ILE A 16 4.29 -22.30 -2.87
C ILE A 16 4.63 -20.82 -2.65
N GLY A 17 4.10 -20.22 -1.58
CA GLY A 17 4.32 -18.82 -1.27
C GLY A 17 5.64 -18.56 -0.54
N PRO A 18 6.02 -17.28 -0.36
CA PRO A 18 5.31 -16.08 -0.82
C PRO A 18 5.50 -15.78 -2.32
N THR A 19 4.63 -14.96 -2.91
CA THR A 19 4.68 -14.53 -4.32
C THR A 19 5.21 -13.09 -4.47
N VAL A 20 6.17 -12.72 -3.64
CA VAL A 20 6.89 -11.44 -3.75
C VAL A 20 7.99 -11.62 -4.79
N PRO A 21 8.27 -10.62 -5.65
CA PRO A 21 9.33 -10.73 -6.66
C PRO A 21 10.66 -11.17 -6.05
N SER A 22 11.34 -12.10 -6.72
CA SER A 22 12.55 -12.78 -6.26
C SER A 22 13.65 -11.81 -5.84
N LEU A 23 13.77 -10.65 -6.50
CA LEU A 23 14.72 -9.58 -6.14
C LEU A 23 14.68 -9.23 -4.65
N TYR A 24 13.50 -9.27 -4.01
CA TYR A 24 13.32 -8.89 -2.61
C TYR A 24 13.44 -10.06 -1.61
N LEU A 25 13.68 -11.29 -2.10
CA LEU A 25 13.74 -12.49 -1.29
C LEU A 25 15.01 -13.31 -1.57
N ASP A 26 14.90 -14.33 -2.43
CA ASP A 26 15.95 -15.31 -2.69
C ASP A 26 16.87 -14.91 -3.85
N ASN A 27 16.49 -13.88 -4.62
CA ASN A 27 17.23 -13.30 -5.73
C ASN A 27 17.76 -14.34 -6.73
N ARG A 28 16.98 -15.41 -6.96
CA ARG A 28 17.32 -16.51 -7.87
C ARG A 28 16.84 -16.27 -9.31
N ILE A 29 15.91 -15.33 -9.50
CA ILE A 29 15.33 -15.01 -10.81
C ILE A 29 15.74 -13.58 -11.19
N GLU A 30 16.65 -13.43 -12.16
CA GLU A 30 17.32 -12.16 -12.51
C GLU A 30 16.36 -11.03 -12.89
N TYR A 31 15.27 -11.35 -13.59
CA TYR A 31 14.34 -10.36 -14.15
C TYR A 31 13.08 -10.16 -13.29
N ASP A 32 12.97 -10.84 -12.15
CA ASP A 32 11.79 -10.77 -11.28
C ASP A 32 11.96 -9.68 -10.21
N LYS A 33 11.73 -8.43 -10.65
CA LYS A 33 12.04 -7.20 -9.87
C LYS A 33 10.81 -6.44 -9.40
N ASP A 34 9.66 -6.69 -10.02
CA ASP A 34 8.42 -5.95 -9.83
C ASP A 34 7.20 -6.80 -10.15
N TYR A 35 6.01 -6.30 -9.81
CA TYR A 35 4.77 -6.94 -10.20
C TYR A 35 4.48 -6.65 -11.68
N GLY A 36 4.61 -7.67 -12.53
CA GLY A 36 4.57 -7.51 -14.00
C GLY A 36 3.20 -7.16 -14.61
N LEU A 37 2.11 -7.22 -13.84
CA LEU A 37 0.76 -6.87 -14.31
C LEU A 37 0.06 -5.95 -13.31
N ASN A 38 -0.17 -4.70 -13.73
CA ASN A 38 -0.84 -3.68 -12.92
C ASN A 38 -2.08 -3.16 -13.64
N LEU A 39 -3.21 -3.10 -12.92
CA LEU A 39 -4.46 -2.50 -13.41
C LEU A 39 -4.49 -0.98 -13.19
N PHE A 40 -3.70 -0.49 -12.23
CA PHE A 40 -3.59 0.91 -11.86
C PHE A 40 -2.14 1.32 -12.02
N TYR A 41 -1.90 2.39 -12.76
CA TYR A 41 -0.56 2.92 -12.97
C TYR A 41 -0.34 4.12 -12.05
N LEU A 42 0.81 4.11 -11.37
CA LEU A 42 1.22 5.23 -10.55
C LEU A 42 1.96 6.24 -11.42
N GLU A 43 1.43 7.46 -11.48
CA GLU A 43 2.19 8.57 -11.99
C GLU A 43 3.28 8.98 -10.99
N ASN A 44 4.42 9.48 -11.48
CA ASN A 44 5.44 10.13 -10.66
C ASN A 44 6.13 9.26 -9.58
N ILE A 45 6.31 7.95 -9.82
CA ILE A 45 7.06 7.06 -8.89
C ILE A 45 8.42 7.66 -8.50
N ALA A 46 9.16 8.24 -9.45
CA ALA A 46 10.46 8.87 -9.18
C ALA A 46 10.36 10.00 -8.15
N ARG A 47 9.31 10.82 -8.20
CA ARG A 47 9.07 11.91 -7.25
C ARG A 47 8.74 11.37 -5.86
N ILE A 48 7.94 10.31 -5.78
CA ILE A 48 7.57 9.66 -4.51
C ILE A 48 8.81 9.04 -3.86
N THR A 49 9.61 8.29 -4.62
CA THR A 49 10.85 7.68 -4.12
C THR A 49 11.85 8.73 -3.70
N HIS A 50 11.97 9.84 -4.45
CA HIS A 50 12.81 10.95 -4.06
C HIS A 50 12.33 11.60 -2.75
N TRP A 51 11.04 11.91 -2.61
CA TRP A 51 10.48 12.47 -1.37
C TRP A 51 10.78 11.56 -0.17
N LEU A 52 10.54 10.24 -0.30
CA LEU A 52 10.87 9.27 0.75
C LEU A 52 12.36 9.28 1.13
N SER A 53 13.25 9.47 0.16
CA SER A 53 14.70 9.52 0.41
C SER A 53 15.15 10.75 1.21
N THR A 54 14.32 11.79 1.32
CA THR A 54 14.63 12.98 2.13
C THR A 54 14.20 12.85 3.60
N LYS A 55 13.39 11.84 3.93
CA LYS A 55 12.86 11.62 5.28
C LYS A 55 13.78 10.69 6.09
N SER A 56 13.67 10.75 7.42
CA SER A 56 14.48 9.90 8.29
C SER A 56 14.08 8.42 8.20
N PRO A 57 15.02 7.47 8.40
CA PRO A 57 14.67 6.06 8.39
C PRO A 57 13.56 5.73 9.41
N ARG A 58 12.50 5.05 8.96
CA ARG A 58 11.35 4.65 9.78
C ARG A 58 10.54 5.82 10.36
N SER A 59 10.57 7.00 9.73
CA SER A 59 9.79 8.17 10.20
C SER A 59 8.46 8.40 9.46
N VAL A 60 8.24 7.74 8.33
CA VAL A 60 7.06 7.94 7.48
C VAL A 60 6.04 6.82 7.69
N VAL A 61 4.77 7.19 7.85
CA VAL A 61 3.64 6.24 7.90
C VAL A 61 3.15 5.95 6.48
N TYR A 62 3.19 4.70 6.05
CA TYR A 62 2.57 4.28 4.79
C TYR A 62 1.13 3.82 5.01
N VAL A 63 0.18 4.37 4.23
CA VAL A 63 -1.24 4.05 4.33
C VAL A 63 -1.78 3.66 2.95
N SER A 64 -2.40 2.48 2.85
CA SER A 64 -3.05 1.99 1.64
C SER A 64 -4.17 1.01 1.99
N PHE A 65 -5.29 1.13 1.29
CA PHE A 65 -6.46 0.26 1.41
C PHE A 65 -6.57 -0.74 0.25
N GLY A 66 -5.45 -0.97 -0.46
CA GLY A 66 -5.40 -1.86 -1.62
C GLY A 66 -6.23 -1.34 -2.81
N SER A 67 -6.48 -2.22 -3.76
CA SER A 67 -7.11 -1.87 -5.04
C SER A 67 -8.64 -1.79 -5.01
N MET A 68 -9.29 -2.32 -3.97
CA MET A 68 -10.75 -2.56 -3.99
C MET A 68 -11.52 -2.00 -2.80
N ALA A 69 -10.92 -1.83 -1.62
CA ALA A 69 -11.69 -1.40 -0.46
C ALA A 69 -12.17 0.05 -0.65
N CYS A 70 -13.47 0.28 -0.48
CA CYS A 70 -14.09 1.61 -0.55
C CYS A 70 -14.45 2.06 0.86
N LEU A 71 -13.98 3.24 1.26
CA LEU A 71 -14.22 3.77 2.59
C LEU A 71 -15.51 4.61 2.60
N PRO A 72 -16.32 4.53 3.68
CA PRO A 72 -17.37 5.52 3.93
C PRO A 72 -16.76 6.93 4.10
N ASN A 73 -17.50 7.97 3.73
CA ASN A 73 -17.03 9.36 3.84
C ASN A 73 -16.58 9.72 5.26
N THR A 74 -17.35 9.28 6.27
CA THR A 74 -16.99 9.50 7.68
C THR A 74 -15.66 8.86 8.05
N GLN A 75 -15.37 7.65 7.54
CA GLN A 75 -14.10 6.99 7.78
C GLN A 75 -12.94 7.69 7.05
N MET A 76 -13.19 8.23 5.86
CA MET A 76 -12.20 8.98 5.10
C MET A 76 -11.82 10.29 5.80
N GLU A 77 -12.82 10.99 6.34
CA GLU A 77 -12.65 12.22 7.12
C GLU A 77 -11.86 11.98 8.42
N GLU A 78 -12.26 10.98 9.21
CA GLU A 78 -11.55 10.63 10.45
C GLU A 78 -10.09 10.20 10.17
N LEU A 79 -9.85 9.48 9.08
CA LEU A 79 -8.50 9.08 8.70
C LEU A 79 -7.66 10.29 8.28
N ALA A 80 -8.22 11.20 7.48
CA ALA A 80 -7.52 12.40 7.04
C ALA A 80 -7.09 13.27 8.24
N TRP A 81 -8.03 13.59 9.14
CA TRP A 81 -7.72 14.39 10.32
C TRP A 81 -6.84 13.65 11.33
N GLY A 82 -7.01 12.34 11.49
CA GLY A 82 -6.14 11.51 12.32
C GLY A 82 -4.69 11.50 11.83
N LEU A 83 -4.48 11.36 10.51
CA LEU A 83 -3.15 11.43 9.91
C LEU A 83 -2.50 12.80 10.10
N LYS A 84 -3.27 13.88 9.94
CA LYS A 84 -2.76 15.24 10.21
C LYS A 84 -2.40 15.42 11.69
N ALA A 85 -3.24 14.94 12.60
CA ALA A 85 -3.05 15.09 14.04
C ALA A 85 -1.91 14.25 14.60
N CYS A 86 -1.49 13.17 13.93
CA CYS A 86 -0.45 12.28 14.44
C CYS A 86 0.96 12.92 14.46
N GLY A 87 1.18 14.00 13.70
CA GLY A 87 2.45 14.72 13.68
C GLY A 87 3.60 13.97 12.99
N TYR A 88 3.31 12.85 12.31
CA TYR A 88 4.26 12.14 11.48
C TYR A 88 4.09 12.50 10.01
N ASP A 89 5.19 12.48 9.26
CA ASP A 89 5.12 12.40 7.80
C ASP A 89 4.34 11.15 7.40
N PHE A 90 3.49 11.25 6.39
CA PHE A 90 2.75 10.10 5.87
C PHE A 90 2.74 10.07 4.35
N LEU A 91 2.74 8.86 3.80
CA LEU A 91 2.49 8.57 2.40
C LEU A 91 1.19 7.78 2.30
N TRP A 92 0.13 8.47 1.87
CA TRP A 92 -1.20 7.87 1.76
C TRP A 92 -1.60 7.69 0.29
N VAL A 93 -1.88 6.44 -0.09
CA VAL A 93 -2.44 6.10 -1.40
C VAL A 93 -3.96 6.24 -1.35
N VAL A 94 -4.46 7.30 -1.97
CA VAL A 94 -5.90 7.51 -2.25
C VAL A 94 -6.13 7.22 -3.73
N ARG A 95 -7.08 6.33 -4.04
CA ARG A 95 -7.42 6.03 -5.44
C ARG A 95 -8.28 7.16 -6.02
N ALA A 96 -8.18 7.40 -7.32
CA ALA A 96 -8.98 8.43 -8.01
C ALA A 96 -10.49 8.33 -7.75
N SER A 97 -11.02 7.11 -7.59
CA SER A 97 -12.45 6.88 -7.29
C SER A 97 -12.86 7.20 -5.85
N GLU A 98 -11.91 7.51 -4.96
CA GLU A 98 -12.13 7.82 -3.55
C GLU A 98 -11.70 9.25 -3.20
N GLU A 99 -11.13 10.00 -4.15
CA GLU A 99 -10.63 11.36 -3.93
C GLU A 99 -11.74 12.35 -3.58
N ASP A 100 -12.95 12.16 -4.11
CA ASP A 100 -14.13 12.98 -3.85
C ASP A 100 -14.61 12.90 -2.39
N LYS A 101 -14.15 11.91 -1.63
CA LYS A 101 -14.49 11.70 -0.23
C LYS A 101 -13.52 12.38 0.74
N LEU A 102 -12.42 12.93 0.25
CA LEU A 102 -11.49 13.68 1.09
C LEU A 102 -12.14 14.97 1.61
N PRO A 103 -11.86 15.39 2.86
CA PRO A 103 -12.33 16.68 3.33
C PRO A 103 -11.87 17.81 2.43
N SER A 104 -12.77 18.76 2.14
CA SER A 104 -12.41 19.99 1.42
C SER A 104 -11.23 20.67 2.14
N SER A 105 -10.25 21.17 1.38
CA SER A 105 -8.95 21.74 1.80
C SER A 105 -7.88 20.77 2.32
N PHE A 106 -8.18 19.50 2.62
CA PHE A 106 -7.18 18.57 3.18
C PHE A 106 -5.94 18.45 2.28
N ALA A 107 -6.14 18.24 0.98
CA ALA A 107 -5.03 18.08 0.03
C ALA A 107 -4.15 19.33 -0.13
N GLU A 108 -4.67 20.52 0.15
CA GLU A 108 -3.89 21.77 0.11
C GLU A 108 -3.10 21.97 1.40
N GLU A 109 -3.69 21.60 2.54
CA GLU A 109 -3.11 21.77 3.86
C GLU A 109 -1.93 20.82 4.15
N VAL A 110 -1.87 19.68 3.46
CA VAL A 110 -0.84 18.64 3.69
C VAL A 110 0.14 18.50 2.52
N ARG A 111 0.04 19.37 1.50
CA ARG A 111 0.99 19.40 0.39
C ARG A 111 2.30 20.05 0.85
N GLU A 112 3.34 19.24 0.96
CA GLU A 112 4.76 19.67 0.94
C GLU A 112 5.36 19.55 -0.47
#